data_AF-A0A087YD67-F1
#
_entry.id   AF-A0A087YD67-F1
#
_cell.length_a   1.000
_cell.length_b   1.000
_cell.length_c   1.000
_cell.angle_alpha   90.00
_cell.angle_beta   90.00
_cell.angle_gamma   90.00
#
_symmetry.space_group_name_H-M   'P 1'
#
loop_
_entity.id
_entity.type
_entity.pdbx_description
1 polymer ?
#
loop_
_entity_poly.entity_id
_entity_poly.type
_entity_poly.pdbx_seq_one_letter_code
_entity_poly.pdbx_strand_id
1 'polypeptide(L)'
;ILWEMPSSQIIIIKIYARFSLSVSRKCLLTSAETDVDQGQDWDIFDINKAADLDLLEGDIEKDENLDRNSIIGDEYRWPTTIPYYLEDSLDINAKGVILKAFDQYRLKTCIDFTPWKGEENYISVFKGSGCYSSVGNRRVGKQQLSIGTNCDRLGTVEHEFLHALGFWHEQSRADRDDYVNIIWEQIEPGKEHNFNTYDDSVSNTLGVPYDYGSVMHYSKTAFTIDSEPTIVTKLPQFMDVIGQRMGFSASDLAKLNLLYNCTKSSTFVDSCNFEEENICGMIQGSSTAMWEQLSSVSGGPHTDFTNMGQCKGNGYFMHFSTESAEPGESAFLESRWLYPKAGAQCLQFFLYNTGAADDVLNIWVREYDPASPSGKLKLFKSISASFTGGVMGSWELHSIDLSVTRKARLVFEGLRGESPSHGGFSLDDINLSSTKCPQHIWHIRNMSHLLATTPPGQKLYSPRFLSPSGYSFQVGVYLNGRSGTSGYLATYFHLTSGPNDHNLKWPCPWQQVTMALMDQQSDVRQQMNMHRMVTTDPNKMSSDGTEFYWDDPRKVG
;
A
#
# COMPACT_ATOMS: atom_id res chain seq x y z
N ILE A 1 -12.95 4.87 -10.33
CA ILE A 1 -11.53 5.08 -10.01
C ILE A 1 -10.71 4.26 -10.98
N LEU A 2 -9.71 4.83 -11.67
CA LEU A 2 -8.85 4.13 -12.64
C LEU A 2 -7.48 3.70 -12.06
N TRP A 3 -6.92 2.64 -12.66
CA TRP A 3 -5.72 1.90 -12.25
C TRP A 3 -5.01 1.35 -13.49
N GLU A 4 -3.69 1.47 -13.57
CA GLU A 4 -2.87 0.68 -14.49
C GLU A 4 -2.64 -0.75 -13.94
N MET A 5 -2.33 -1.72 -14.80
CA MET A 5 -2.16 -3.13 -14.39
C MET A 5 -0.69 -3.50 -14.13
N PRO A 6 -0.30 -3.87 -12.89
CA PRO A 6 0.96 -4.55 -12.66
C PRO A 6 0.90 -6.02 -13.12
N SER A 7 1.95 -6.48 -13.79
CA SER A 7 2.08 -7.82 -14.40
C SER A 7 2.14 -8.98 -13.39
N SER A 8 1.02 -9.31 -12.75
CA SER A 8 0.91 -10.31 -11.68
C SER A 8 -0.24 -11.30 -11.89
N GLN A 9 -0.07 -12.55 -11.44
CA GLN A 9 -1.04 -13.65 -11.69
C GLN A 9 -2.16 -13.77 -10.62
N ILE A 10 -2.05 -13.03 -9.52
CA ILE A 10 -2.96 -13.07 -8.36
C ILE A 10 -3.28 -11.63 -7.97
N ILE A 11 -4.57 -11.29 -7.81
CA ILE A 11 -4.98 -10.00 -7.24
C ILE A 11 -5.55 -10.22 -5.84
N ILE A 12 -4.95 -9.55 -4.86
CA ILE A 12 -5.48 -9.45 -3.50
C ILE A 12 -5.86 -7.99 -3.26
N ILE A 13 -7.15 -7.72 -3.04
CA ILE A 13 -7.62 -6.38 -2.67
C ILE A 13 -7.75 -6.31 -1.15
N LYS A 14 -6.84 -5.59 -0.49
CA LYS A 14 -6.89 -5.25 0.93
C LYS A 14 -7.90 -4.11 1.13
N ILE A 15 -8.87 -4.27 2.03
CA ILE A 15 -9.94 -3.31 2.27
C ILE A 15 -9.96 -2.88 3.74
N TYR A 16 -10.06 -1.57 3.98
CA TYR A 16 -10.11 -0.97 5.32
C TYR A 16 -11.43 -0.19 5.50
N ALA A 17 -12.21 -0.63 6.49
CA ALA A 17 -13.47 -0.06 7.05
C ALA A 17 -13.68 -0.73 8.43
N ARG A 18 -14.77 -0.43 9.20
CA ARG A 18 -15.28 -0.99 10.56
C ARG A 18 -16.22 -3.80 11.29
N PHE A 19 -17.10 -4.27 12.24
CA PHE A 19 -17.65 -5.61 12.50
C PHE A 19 -19.16 -5.44 12.81
N SER A 20 -20.08 -6.34 12.44
CA SER A 20 -19.95 -7.66 11.78
C SER A 20 -21.27 -8.17 11.15
N LEU A 21 -21.19 -9.37 10.55
CA LEU A 21 -22.24 -10.39 10.30
C LEU A 21 -23.26 -10.19 9.16
N SER A 22 -23.51 -11.29 8.43
CA SER A 22 -24.05 -11.32 7.07
C SER A 22 -25.47 -11.87 6.94
N VAL A 23 -26.23 -11.38 5.96
CA VAL A 23 -27.53 -11.93 5.50
C VAL A 23 -27.63 -11.84 3.96
N SER A 24 -28.50 -12.64 3.34
CA SER A 24 -28.55 -12.91 1.89
C SER A 24 -29.60 -12.08 1.11
N ARG A 25 -29.21 -11.69 -0.11
CA ARG A 25 -30.03 -11.38 -1.31
C ARG A 25 -31.33 -10.58 -1.15
N LYS A 26 -31.28 -9.34 -1.65
CA LYS A 26 -31.82 -9.04 -2.99
C LYS A 26 -30.89 -8.06 -3.71
N CYS A 27 -31.11 -7.87 -5.01
CA CYS A 27 -30.37 -6.96 -5.87
C CYS A 27 -31.36 -6.28 -6.83
N LEU A 28 -31.40 -4.95 -6.80
CA LEU A 28 -31.89 -4.11 -7.89
C LEU A 28 -30.66 -3.50 -8.58
N LEU A 29 -30.83 -3.01 -9.81
CA LEU A 29 -29.70 -2.77 -10.73
C LEU A 29 -29.83 -1.46 -11.50
N THR A 30 -29.81 -0.35 -10.77
CA THR A 30 -29.71 1.02 -11.32
C THR A 30 -28.70 1.88 -10.52
N SER A 31 -27.54 1.30 -10.15
CA SER A 31 -26.51 2.04 -9.43
C SER A 31 -25.80 3.07 -10.32
N ALA A 32 -26.08 4.36 -10.11
CA ALA A 32 -25.36 5.45 -10.76
C ALA A 32 -23.94 5.59 -10.19
N GLU A 33 -22.94 5.06 -10.89
CA GLU A 33 -21.54 5.14 -10.47
C GLU A 33 -20.95 6.54 -10.72
N THR A 34 -20.62 7.27 -9.65
CA THR A 34 -19.68 8.41 -9.78
C THR A 34 -18.26 7.89 -9.95
N ASP A 35 -17.58 8.33 -11.01
CA ASP A 35 -16.14 8.15 -11.17
C ASP A 35 -15.42 9.43 -10.74
N VAL A 36 -14.58 9.37 -9.72
CA VAL A 36 -13.90 10.56 -9.15
C VAL A 36 -12.80 11.09 -10.07
N ASP A 37 -12.16 10.21 -10.85
CA ASP A 37 -11.16 10.61 -11.85
C ASP A 37 -11.81 11.14 -13.15
N GLN A 38 -13.15 11.15 -13.22
CA GLN A 38 -13.95 11.67 -14.33
C GLN A 38 -13.68 10.98 -15.68
N GLY A 39 -13.18 9.74 -15.66
CA GLY A 39 -12.82 8.95 -16.84
C GLY A 39 -11.44 9.25 -17.43
N GLN A 40 -10.64 10.10 -16.78
CA GLN A 40 -9.24 10.39 -17.11
C GLN A 40 -8.32 9.74 -16.05
N ASP A 41 -7.01 9.76 -16.25
CA ASP A 41 -6.05 9.48 -15.17
C ASP A 41 -5.12 10.69 -14.98
N TRP A 42 -5.45 11.54 -14.01
CA TRP A 42 -4.82 12.84 -13.80
C TRP A 42 -3.45 12.71 -13.14
N ASP A 43 -2.39 13.19 -13.80
CA ASP A 43 -1.09 13.45 -13.16
C ASP A 43 -1.08 14.84 -12.49
N ILE A 44 -0.09 15.09 -11.62
CA ILE A 44 0.05 16.35 -10.86
C ILE A 44 0.11 17.55 -11.83
N PHE A 45 0.92 17.43 -12.87
CA PHE A 45 1.14 18.45 -13.89
C PHE A 45 -0.15 18.79 -14.65
N ASP A 46 -1.02 17.81 -14.91
CA ASP A 46 -2.32 18.02 -15.58
C ASP A 46 -3.28 18.79 -14.68
N ILE A 47 -3.32 18.45 -13.38
CA ILE A 47 -4.16 19.13 -12.38
C ILE A 47 -3.72 20.60 -12.23
N ASN A 48 -2.41 20.84 -12.18
CA ASN A 48 -1.85 22.19 -11.98
C ASN A 48 -1.98 23.05 -13.24
N LYS A 49 -1.78 22.47 -14.42
CA LYS A 49 -2.08 23.08 -15.73
C LYS A 49 -3.57 23.43 -15.84
N ALA A 50 -4.47 22.53 -15.46
CA ALA A 50 -5.91 22.79 -15.45
C ALA A 50 -6.34 23.84 -14.40
N ALA A 51 -5.49 24.13 -13.43
CA ALA A 51 -5.66 25.16 -12.41
C ALA A 51 -4.96 26.51 -12.76
N ASP A 52 -4.42 26.64 -13.97
CA ASP A 52 -3.70 27.84 -14.49
C ASP A 52 -2.48 28.24 -13.64
N LEU A 53 -1.73 27.24 -13.16
CA LEU A 53 -0.51 27.44 -12.37
C LEU A 53 0.76 27.47 -13.23
N ASP A 54 1.61 28.46 -12.96
CA ASP A 54 2.96 28.59 -13.55
C ASP A 54 4.05 28.38 -12.48
N LEU A 55 3.97 27.22 -11.82
CA LEU A 55 4.96 26.76 -10.85
C LEU A 55 6.18 26.16 -11.56
N LEU A 56 7.33 26.19 -10.88
CA LEU A 56 8.54 25.53 -11.36
C LEU A 56 8.28 24.03 -11.48
N GLU A 57 8.60 23.42 -12.62
CA GLU A 57 8.38 21.98 -12.86
C GLU A 57 6.92 21.52 -12.73
N GLY A 58 5.98 22.47 -12.66
CA GLY A 58 4.54 22.24 -12.52
C GLY A 58 4.00 22.32 -11.10
N ASP A 59 4.78 22.01 -10.09
CA ASP A 59 4.38 21.81 -8.68
C ASP A 59 5.41 22.29 -7.63
N ILE A 60 6.57 22.79 -8.04
CA ILE A 60 7.55 23.37 -7.11
C ILE A 60 7.24 24.85 -6.86
N GLU A 61 6.87 25.17 -5.62
CA GLU A 61 6.73 26.54 -5.13
C GLU A 61 8.13 27.16 -4.88
N LYS A 62 8.47 28.18 -5.66
CA LYS A 62 9.70 28.98 -5.48
C LYS A 62 9.51 30.03 -4.38
N ASP A 63 10.52 30.20 -3.54
CA ASP A 63 10.65 31.39 -2.67
C ASP A 63 11.34 32.52 -3.44
N GLU A 64 10.60 33.58 -3.74
CA GLU A 64 11.09 34.76 -4.47
C GLU A 64 12.30 35.45 -3.80
N ASN A 65 12.55 35.21 -2.52
CA ASN A 65 13.63 35.85 -1.75
C ASN A 65 14.94 35.04 -1.73
N LEU A 66 14.95 33.86 -2.36
CA LEU A 66 16.10 32.95 -2.37
C LEU A 66 16.52 32.64 -3.81
N ASP A 67 17.39 33.52 -4.35
CA ASP A 67 18.09 33.49 -5.66
C ASP A 67 18.90 32.20 -5.98
N ARG A 68 18.70 31.11 -5.23
CA ARG A 68 19.42 29.85 -5.37
C ARG A 68 18.44 28.69 -5.47
N ASN A 69 18.30 28.17 -6.69
CA ASN A 69 17.62 26.91 -6.98
C ASN A 69 18.40 25.68 -6.44
N SER A 70 19.13 25.77 -5.31
CA SER A 70 20.08 24.74 -4.84
C SER A 70 19.62 24.07 -3.54
N ILE A 71 19.56 22.74 -3.50
CA ILE A 71 19.27 21.98 -2.27
C ILE A 71 20.34 20.90 -2.07
N ILE A 72 21.55 21.41 -1.85
CA ILE A 72 22.62 20.73 -1.13
C ILE A 72 22.93 21.60 0.07
N GLY A 73 22.57 21.14 1.27
CA GLY A 73 22.75 21.87 2.52
C GLY A 73 22.01 21.20 3.68
N ASP A 74 22.65 21.15 4.85
CA ASP A 74 22.05 20.59 6.07
C ASP A 74 21.02 21.54 6.69
N GLU A 75 21.11 22.82 6.35
CA GLU A 75 20.15 23.86 6.72
C GLU A 75 18.75 23.60 6.14
N TYR A 76 18.63 23.02 4.93
CA TYR A 76 17.33 22.75 4.29
C TYR A 76 16.67 21.44 4.72
N ARG A 77 17.25 20.71 5.69
CA ARG A 77 16.68 19.46 6.21
C ARG A 77 15.62 19.72 7.27
N TRP A 78 14.61 18.87 7.33
CA TRP A 78 13.70 18.78 8.48
C TRP A 78 14.32 17.95 9.61
N PRO A 79 13.85 18.06 10.87
CA PRO A 79 14.03 16.98 11.85
C PRO A 79 13.36 15.69 11.34
N THR A 80 13.87 14.52 11.75
CA THR A 80 13.29 13.20 11.38
C THR A 80 11.89 12.95 11.94
N THR A 81 11.39 13.81 12.84
CA THR A 81 9.98 13.87 13.21
C THR A 81 9.43 15.24 12.83
N ILE A 82 8.66 15.30 11.75
CA ILE A 82 8.21 16.54 11.13
C ILE A 82 6.91 17.02 11.80
N PRO A 83 6.86 18.28 12.30
CA PRO A 83 5.62 18.88 12.75
C PRO A 83 4.71 19.21 11.56
N TYR A 84 3.45 18.80 11.62
CA TYR A 84 2.45 19.08 10.59
C TYR A 84 1.15 19.67 11.15
N TYR A 85 0.44 20.41 10.30
CA TYR A 85 -0.93 20.87 10.53
C TYR A 85 -1.79 20.53 9.29
N LEU A 86 -3.03 20.11 9.50
CA LEU A 86 -3.99 19.77 8.43
C LEU A 86 -5.16 20.76 8.47
N GLU A 87 -5.07 21.82 7.65
CA GLU A 87 -6.03 22.93 7.61
C GLU A 87 -7.47 22.47 7.36
N ASP A 88 -8.44 23.23 7.87
CA ASP A 88 -9.88 22.92 7.71
C ASP A 88 -10.43 23.17 6.30
N SER A 89 -9.59 23.66 5.37
CA SER A 89 -9.88 23.68 3.94
C SER A 89 -9.73 22.31 3.26
N LEU A 90 -8.96 21.37 3.83
CA LEU A 90 -8.77 20.03 3.25
C LEU A 90 -10.05 19.18 3.34
N ASP A 91 -10.41 18.55 2.22
CA ASP A 91 -11.47 17.55 2.18
C ASP A 91 -11.16 16.41 3.16
N ILE A 92 -12.20 15.83 3.77
CA ILE A 92 -12.03 14.75 4.75
C ILE A 92 -11.37 13.51 4.14
N ASN A 93 -11.51 13.28 2.82
CA ASN A 93 -10.79 12.22 2.13
C ASN A 93 -9.27 12.52 2.08
N ALA A 94 -8.89 13.72 1.64
CA ALA A 94 -7.50 14.20 1.61
C ALA A 94 -6.83 14.12 2.99
N LYS A 95 -7.50 14.60 4.07
CA LYS A 95 -6.96 14.46 5.45
C LYS A 95 -6.64 13.01 5.80
N GLY A 96 -7.45 12.04 5.36
CA GLY A 96 -7.20 10.61 5.57
C GLY A 96 -6.09 10.04 4.68
N VAL A 97 -5.98 10.47 3.42
CA VAL A 97 -4.91 10.06 2.49
C VAL A 97 -3.54 10.55 2.98
N ILE A 98 -3.46 11.79 3.48
CA ILE A 98 -2.23 12.35 4.04
C ILE A 98 -1.74 11.56 5.26
N LEU A 99 -2.65 11.18 6.17
CA LEU A 99 -2.31 10.31 7.31
C LEU A 99 -1.87 8.91 6.86
N LYS A 100 -2.37 8.40 5.73
CA LYS A 100 -1.95 7.13 5.13
C LYS A 100 -0.56 7.23 4.46
N ALA A 101 -0.21 8.35 3.84
CA ALA A 101 1.15 8.63 3.36
C ALA A 101 2.16 8.65 4.53
N PHE A 102 1.81 9.30 5.65
CA PHE A 102 2.65 9.27 6.87
C PHE A 102 2.87 7.84 7.39
N ASP A 103 1.90 6.95 7.27
CA ASP A 103 2.07 5.54 7.63
C ASP A 103 2.95 4.76 6.63
N GLN A 104 3.11 5.19 5.38
CA GLN A 104 4.11 4.63 4.45
C GLN A 104 5.51 5.15 4.75
N TYR A 105 5.69 6.45 5.00
CA TYR A 105 6.95 7.00 5.51
C TYR A 105 7.42 6.26 6.75
N ARG A 106 6.53 6.07 7.74
CA ARG A 106 6.85 5.32 8.98
C ARG A 106 7.27 3.88 8.73
N LEU A 107 6.66 3.20 7.75
CA LEU A 107 6.95 1.79 7.45
C LEU A 107 8.27 1.62 6.71
N LYS A 108 8.56 2.53 5.77
CA LYS A 108 9.65 2.40 4.81
C LYS A 108 10.89 3.26 5.13
N THR A 109 10.78 4.21 6.07
CA THR A 109 11.85 5.18 6.41
C THR A 109 11.92 5.50 7.90
N CYS A 110 12.97 6.19 8.34
CA CYS A 110 13.05 6.74 9.70
C CYS A 110 12.29 8.07 9.91
N ILE A 111 11.63 8.60 8.87
CA ILE A 111 10.79 9.81 8.97
C ILE A 111 9.48 9.47 9.69
N ASP A 112 9.09 10.33 10.62
CA ASP A 112 7.79 10.31 11.31
C ASP A 112 7.16 11.71 11.28
N PHE A 113 5.88 11.79 11.63
CA PHE A 113 5.05 12.99 11.52
C PHE A 113 4.24 13.19 12.81
N THR A 114 4.37 14.36 13.44
CA THR A 114 3.60 14.75 14.64
C THR A 114 2.68 15.93 14.33
N PRO A 115 1.45 15.98 14.89
CA PRO A 115 0.71 17.23 14.95
C PRO A 115 1.56 18.32 15.62
N TRP A 116 1.57 19.50 15.03
CA TRP A 116 2.25 20.71 15.49
C TRP A 116 1.73 21.17 16.87
N LYS A 117 2.64 21.65 17.71
CA LYS A 117 2.43 22.05 19.11
C LYS A 117 3.12 23.38 19.46
N GLY A 118 3.58 24.12 18.45
CA GLY A 118 4.37 25.34 18.63
C GLY A 118 5.86 25.17 18.34
N GLU A 119 6.27 24.11 17.63
CA GLU A 119 7.58 24.04 17.00
C GLU A 119 7.77 25.23 16.02
N GLU A 120 8.97 25.77 15.93
CA GLU A 120 9.26 27.00 15.14
C GLU A 120 8.86 26.86 13.68
N ASN A 121 9.15 25.71 13.07
CA ASN A 121 8.89 25.41 11.66
C ASN A 121 8.00 24.17 11.54
N TYR A 122 7.02 24.20 10.64
CA TYR A 122 6.08 23.10 10.40
C TYR A 122 5.49 23.12 8.98
N ILE A 123 5.04 21.96 8.50
CA ILE A 123 4.33 21.84 7.23
C ILE A 123 2.83 22.02 7.48
N SER A 124 2.23 23.01 6.82
CA SER A 124 0.81 23.30 6.86
C SER A 124 0.14 22.84 5.58
N VAL A 125 -0.43 21.63 5.60
CA VAL A 125 -1.14 21.07 4.45
C VAL A 125 -2.53 21.71 4.35
N PHE A 126 -2.88 22.19 3.17
CA PHE A 126 -4.13 22.90 2.91
C PHE A 126 -4.70 22.57 1.52
N LYS A 127 -5.98 22.86 1.28
CA LYS A 127 -6.58 22.77 -0.06
C LYS A 127 -6.36 24.09 -0.81
N GLY A 128 -5.31 24.16 -1.61
CA GLY A 128 -5.11 25.21 -2.60
C GLY A 128 -5.72 24.84 -3.95
N SER A 129 -5.39 25.64 -4.97
CA SER A 129 -5.47 25.21 -6.37
C SER A 129 -4.32 24.25 -6.65
N GLY A 130 -4.57 23.09 -7.23
CA GLY A 130 -3.51 22.14 -7.57
C GLY A 130 -2.81 21.45 -6.40
N CYS A 131 -1.78 20.68 -6.71
CA CYS A 131 -0.91 19.95 -5.79
C CYS A 131 0.48 20.60 -5.85
N TYR A 132 1.07 21.03 -4.74
CA TYR A 132 2.43 21.62 -4.76
C TYR A 132 3.10 21.70 -3.40
N SER A 133 4.43 21.80 -3.41
CA SER A 133 5.26 22.07 -2.24
C SER A 133 6.48 22.92 -2.62
N SER A 134 6.93 23.77 -1.70
CA SER A 134 8.30 24.28 -1.76
C SER A 134 9.29 23.15 -1.42
N VAL A 135 10.43 23.06 -2.11
CA VAL A 135 11.40 21.98 -1.88
C VAL A 135 12.29 22.27 -0.67
N GLY A 136 12.42 21.28 0.23
CA GLY A 136 13.17 21.35 1.48
C GLY A 136 12.50 22.21 2.57
N ASN A 137 13.08 22.21 3.76
CA ASN A 137 12.69 23.09 4.87
C ASN A 137 13.16 24.52 4.58
N ARG A 138 12.22 25.41 4.22
CA ARG A 138 12.53 26.82 3.88
C ARG A 138 12.79 27.70 5.11
N ARG A 139 12.54 27.19 6.33
CA ARG A 139 12.67 27.91 7.61
C ARG A 139 11.81 29.18 7.76
N VAL A 140 10.67 29.22 7.05
CA VAL A 140 9.71 30.34 7.04
C VAL A 140 8.62 30.24 8.13
N GLY A 141 8.77 29.33 9.09
CA GLY A 141 7.77 29.02 10.10
C GLY A 141 6.65 28.13 9.55
N LYS A 142 5.58 28.76 9.05
CA LYS A 142 4.47 28.07 8.39
C LYS A 142 4.79 27.83 6.91
N GLN A 143 5.45 26.73 6.59
CA GLN A 143 5.64 26.32 5.20
C GLN A 143 4.33 25.69 4.69
N GLN A 144 3.87 26.08 3.51
CA GLN A 144 2.63 25.55 2.93
C GLN A 144 2.89 24.33 2.04
N LEU A 145 1.88 23.49 1.90
CA LEU A 145 1.86 22.36 0.96
C LEU A 145 0.41 22.17 0.50
N SER A 146 0.14 22.31 -0.80
CA SER A 146 -1.20 22.21 -1.35
C SER A 146 -1.54 20.75 -1.67
N ILE A 147 -2.65 20.26 -1.13
CA ILE A 147 -3.37 19.07 -1.61
C ILE A 147 -4.75 19.55 -2.05
N GLY A 148 -4.81 20.03 -3.29
CA GLY A 148 -6.02 20.54 -3.95
C GLY A 148 -7.02 19.46 -4.35
N THR A 149 -8.01 19.85 -5.16
CA THR A 149 -8.94 18.93 -5.81
C THR A 149 -8.19 17.94 -6.72
N ASN A 150 -8.58 16.65 -6.70
CA ASN A 150 -7.94 15.52 -7.39
C ASN A 150 -6.54 15.11 -6.85
N CYS A 151 -5.93 15.88 -5.95
CA CYS A 151 -4.62 15.59 -5.36
C CYS A 151 -4.65 14.52 -4.25
N ASP A 152 -5.82 14.01 -3.86
CA ASP A 152 -5.99 13.03 -2.77
C ASP A 152 -5.68 11.58 -3.21
N ARG A 153 -4.58 11.44 -3.95
CA ARG A 153 -3.96 10.18 -4.39
C ARG A 153 -2.71 9.89 -3.53
N LEU A 154 -2.46 8.63 -3.17
CA LEU A 154 -1.36 8.29 -2.26
C LEU A 154 0.01 8.70 -2.82
N GLY A 155 0.30 8.32 -4.07
CA GLY A 155 1.56 8.68 -4.74
C GLY A 155 1.76 10.20 -4.85
N THR A 156 0.69 10.98 -5.06
CA THR A 156 0.75 12.45 -5.07
C THR A 156 1.16 13.00 -3.71
N VAL A 157 0.53 12.58 -2.61
CA VAL A 157 0.95 13.07 -1.28
C VAL A 157 2.37 12.60 -0.91
N GLU A 158 2.78 11.39 -1.32
CA GLU A 158 4.15 10.90 -1.15
C GLU A 158 5.17 11.73 -1.96
N HIS A 159 4.79 12.21 -3.15
CA HIS A 159 5.58 13.10 -4.00
C HIS A 159 5.74 14.51 -3.39
N GLU A 160 4.64 15.16 -2.99
CA GLU A 160 4.69 16.51 -2.38
C GLU A 160 5.54 16.53 -1.09
N PHE A 161 5.44 15.49 -0.28
CA PHE A 161 6.25 15.39 0.93
C PHE A 161 7.72 15.02 0.63
N LEU A 162 8.04 14.40 -0.52
CA LEU A 162 9.43 14.25 -0.97
C LEU A 162 10.02 15.60 -1.41
N HIS A 163 9.26 16.45 -2.11
CA HIS A 163 9.64 17.85 -2.32
C HIS A 163 9.91 18.53 -0.97
N ALA A 164 8.96 18.54 -0.04
CA ALA A 164 9.16 19.14 1.29
C ALA A 164 10.37 18.59 2.05
N LEU A 165 10.73 17.30 1.86
CA LEU A 165 11.90 16.65 2.46
C LEU A 165 13.25 17.01 1.81
N GLY A 166 13.24 17.60 0.61
CA GLY A 166 14.43 18.09 -0.10
C GLY A 166 14.66 17.55 -1.51
N PHE A 167 13.72 16.80 -2.10
CA PHE A 167 13.92 16.15 -3.40
C PHE A 167 13.39 16.95 -4.59
N TRP A 168 14.16 16.95 -5.67
CA TRP A 168 13.78 17.43 -7.00
C TRP A 168 13.27 16.26 -7.86
N HIS A 169 12.76 16.57 -9.04
CA HIS A 169 12.37 15.56 -10.01
C HIS A 169 13.54 14.72 -10.55
N GLU A 170 13.27 13.45 -10.85
CA GLU A 170 14.27 12.52 -11.39
C GLU A 170 14.68 12.89 -12.82
N GLN A 171 13.76 13.35 -13.68
CA GLN A 171 14.10 13.80 -15.03
C GLN A 171 14.82 15.15 -15.08
N SER A 172 15.06 15.81 -13.94
CA SER A 172 15.85 17.05 -13.85
C SER A 172 17.29 16.82 -13.36
N ARG A 173 17.72 15.56 -13.20
CA ARG A 173 19.11 15.19 -12.88
C ARG A 173 20.10 15.59 -13.97
N ALA A 174 21.32 15.93 -13.59
CA ALA A 174 22.44 16.21 -14.50
C ALA A 174 22.72 15.08 -15.53
N ASP A 175 22.51 13.82 -15.13
CA ASP A 175 22.75 12.63 -15.95
C ASP A 175 21.51 12.16 -16.75
N ARG A 176 20.35 12.84 -16.65
CA ARG A 176 19.09 12.36 -17.23
C ARG A 176 19.13 12.16 -18.75
N ASP A 177 19.90 13.00 -19.45
CA ASP A 177 20.08 12.91 -20.91
C ASP A 177 20.85 11.66 -21.35
N ASP A 178 21.42 10.86 -20.43
CA ASP A 178 21.93 9.51 -20.74
C ASP A 178 20.83 8.45 -20.76
N TYR A 179 19.69 8.67 -20.09
CA TYR A 179 18.60 7.69 -19.89
C TYR A 179 17.33 8.00 -20.70
N VAL A 180 16.99 9.27 -20.84
CA VAL A 180 15.83 9.75 -21.62
C VAL A 180 16.27 10.70 -22.72
N ASN A 181 15.40 10.90 -23.72
CA ASN A 181 15.49 12.01 -24.66
C ASN A 181 14.29 12.92 -24.42
N ILE A 182 14.53 14.23 -24.33
CA ILE A 182 13.46 15.24 -24.28
C ILE A 182 13.12 15.64 -25.72
N ILE A 183 11.85 15.55 -26.07
CA ILE A 183 11.31 15.87 -27.40
C ILE A 183 10.78 17.31 -27.36
N TRP A 184 11.71 18.26 -27.45
CA TRP A 184 11.44 19.69 -27.23
C TRP A 184 10.34 20.26 -28.12
N GLU A 185 10.20 19.75 -29.34
CA GLU A 185 9.16 20.13 -30.30
C GLU A 185 7.74 19.68 -29.94
N GLN A 186 7.57 18.83 -28.92
CA GLN A 186 6.26 18.42 -28.37
C GLN A 186 5.90 19.12 -27.06
N ILE A 187 6.80 19.94 -26.48
CA ILE A 187 6.53 20.67 -25.24
C ILE A 187 5.72 21.92 -25.52
N GLU A 188 4.74 22.22 -24.67
CA GLU A 188 3.95 23.45 -24.76
C GLU A 188 4.84 24.72 -24.71
N PRO A 189 4.67 25.68 -25.63
CA PRO A 189 5.47 26.90 -25.68
C PRO A 189 5.47 27.66 -24.35
N GLY A 190 6.66 27.91 -23.80
CA GLY A 190 6.86 28.52 -22.47
C GLY A 190 7.05 27.52 -21.32
N LYS A 191 6.70 26.24 -21.49
CA LYS A 191 6.88 25.18 -20.48
C LYS A 191 8.18 24.38 -20.66
N GLU A 192 9.03 24.75 -21.62
CA GLU A 192 10.35 24.12 -21.84
C GLU A 192 11.24 24.19 -20.58
N HIS A 193 11.03 25.24 -19.77
CA HIS A 193 11.77 25.44 -18.53
C HIS A 193 11.51 24.37 -17.45
N ASN A 194 10.43 23.59 -17.57
CA ASN A 194 10.11 22.45 -16.71
C ASN A 194 10.92 21.19 -17.07
N PHE A 195 11.79 21.27 -18.08
CA PHE A 195 12.69 20.19 -18.52
C PHE A 195 14.18 20.60 -18.43
N ASN A 196 14.49 21.67 -17.72
CA ASN A 196 15.88 22.01 -17.39
C ASN A 196 16.52 20.90 -16.55
N THR A 197 17.84 20.77 -16.61
CA THR A 197 18.63 19.94 -15.69
C THR A 197 19.30 20.81 -14.64
N TYR A 198 19.58 20.22 -13.49
CA TYR A 198 20.39 20.84 -12.45
C TYR A 198 21.68 20.06 -12.22
N ASP A 199 22.77 20.79 -11.95
CA ASP A 199 24.09 20.20 -11.71
C ASP A 199 24.31 19.77 -10.25
N ASP A 200 25.48 19.15 -10.00
CA ASP A 200 25.93 18.65 -8.70
C ASP A 200 26.13 19.75 -7.62
N SER A 201 25.89 21.03 -7.92
CA SER A 201 25.81 22.12 -6.92
C SER A 201 24.38 22.36 -6.42
N VAL A 202 23.39 21.83 -7.12
CA VAL A 202 21.95 21.98 -6.84
C VAL A 202 21.31 20.69 -6.35
N SER A 203 21.57 19.58 -7.03
CA SER A 203 20.94 18.29 -6.81
C SER A 203 22.01 17.21 -6.66
N ASN A 204 21.75 16.19 -5.84
CA ASN A 204 22.73 15.14 -5.55
C ASN A 204 22.08 13.77 -5.76
N THR A 205 22.67 12.95 -6.63
CA THR A 205 22.20 11.58 -6.92
C THR A 205 22.35 10.63 -5.74
N LEU A 206 23.12 11.01 -4.71
CA LEU A 206 23.50 10.21 -3.54
C LEU A 206 24.16 8.87 -3.89
N GLY A 207 24.74 8.77 -5.10
CA GLY A 207 25.31 7.53 -5.64
C GLY A 207 24.26 6.52 -6.11
N VAL A 208 22.99 6.91 -6.19
CA VAL A 208 21.88 6.05 -6.63
C VAL A 208 21.69 6.19 -8.16
N PRO A 209 21.53 5.07 -8.91
CA PRO A 209 21.25 5.10 -10.34
C PRO A 209 20.01 5.94 -10.71
N TYR A 210 19.89 6.28 -11.99
CA TYR A 210 18.67 6.87 -12.54
C TYR A 210 17.50 5.88 -12.45
N ASP A 211 16.35 6.35 -11.95
CA ASP A 211 15.19 5.49 -11.71
C ASP A 211 13.96 5.89 -12.51
N TYR A 212 13.70 5.17 -13.61
CA TYR A 212 12.48 5.30 -14.40
C TYR A 212 11.19 5.04 -13.58
N GLY A 213 11.27 4.27 -12.48
CA GLY A 213 10.14 3.97 -11.60
C GLY A 213 9.96 4.94 -10.42
N SER A 214 10.78 6.00 -10.33
CA SER A 214 10.68 6.99 -9.25
C SER A 214 9.32 7.67 -9.23
N VAL A 215 8.74 7.85 -8.03
CA VAL A 215 7.52 8.66 -7.86
C VAL A 215 7.76 10.14 -8.20
N MET A 216 9.03 10.57 -8.20
CA MET A 216 9.50 11.90 -8.61
C MET A 216 9.82 12.00 -10.11
N HIS A 217 9.41 11.04 -10.94
CA HIS A 217 9.58 11.12 -12.40
C HIS A 217 8.28 11.63 -13.07
N TYR A 218 8.40 12.56 -14.02
CA TYR A 218 7.30 12.94 -14.93
C TYR A 218 6.76 11.72 -15.70
N SER A 219 5.48 11.76 -16.04
CA SER A 219 4.89 10.89 -17.07
C SER A 219 5.39 11.26 -18.47
N LYS A 220 5.32 10.31 -19.41
CA LYS A 220 5.83 10.47 -20.80
C LYS A 220 5.18 11.62 -21.59
N THR A 221 4.01 12.08 -21.16
CA THR A 221 3.17 13.13 -21.78
C THR A 221 3.13 14.44 -21.00
N ALA A 222 3.90 14.59 -19.92
CA ALA A 222 3.92 15.83 -19.13
C ALA A 222 4.18 17.06 -20.03
N PHE A 223 3.36 18.10 -19.91
CA PHE A 223 3.42 19.34 -20.71
C PHE A 223 3.43 19.13 -22.25
N THR A 224 2.81 18.07 -22.76
CA THR A 224 2.64 17.86 -24.21
C THR A 224 1.66 18.86 -24.82
N ILE A 225 1.92 19.26 -26.08
CA ILE A 225 1.02 20.07 -26.91
C ILE A 225 -0.28 19.32 -27.24
N ASP A 226 -0.19 18.03 -27.54
CA ASP A 226 -1.31 17.21 -28.03
C ASP A 226 -1.44 15.88 -27.24
N SER A 227 -0.75 14.83 -27.67
CA SER A 227 -0.78 13.49 -27.06
C SER A 227 0.47 12.64 -27.37
N GLU A 228 1.41 13.18 -28.14
CA GLU A 228 2.73 12.57 -28.37
C GLU A 228 3.64 12.79 -27.15
N PRO A 229 4.62 11.91 -26.90
CA PRO A 229 5.44 11.99 -25.70
C PRO A 229 6.48 13.12 -25.76
N THR A 230 6.56 13.90 -24.68
CA THR A 230 7.63 14.87 -24.43
C THR A 230 8.89 14.21 -23.87
N ILE A 231 8.75 13.04 -23.23
CA ILE A 231 9.87 12.22 -22.72
C ILE A 231 9.86 10.84 -23.37
N VAL A 232 10.95 10.49 -24.04
CA VAL A 232 11.16 9.17 -24.65
C VAL A 232 12.35 8.48 -23.99
N THR A 233 12.10 7.43 -23.21
CA THR A 233 13.15 6.60 -22.59
C THR A 233 14.00 5.92 -23.66
N LYS A 234 15.33 5.97 -23.55
CA LYS A 234 16.24 5.32 -24.53
C LYS A 234 16.14 3.78 -24.52
N LEU A 235 15.61 3.22 -23.44
CA LEU A 235 15.34 1.79 -23.28
C LEU A 235 13.81 1.59 -23.33
N PRO A 236 13.23 1.17 -24.49
CA PRO A 236 11.79 1.27 -24.73
C PRO A 236 10.87 0.56 -23.73
N GLN A 237 11.39 -0.45 -23.01
CA GLN A 237 10.64 -1.15 -21.98
C GLN A 237 10.27 -0.28 -20.75
N PHE A 238 10.80 0.93 -20.64
CA PHE A 238 10.47 1.88 -19.56
C PHE A 238 9.52 3.02 -19.99
N MET A 239 9.08 3.06 -21.25
CA MET A 239 8.15 4.10 -21.76
C MET A 239 6.84 4.17 -20.97
N ASP A 240 6.35 3.02 -20.51
CA ASP A 240 5.13 2.86 -19.71
C ASP A 240 5.45 2.55 -18.23
N VAL A 241 6.62 2.98 -17.76
CA VAL A 241 7.06 2.90 -16.34
C VAL A 241 7.27 4.30 -15.74
N ILE A 242 7.72 5.26 -16.56
CA ILE A 242 7.89 6.66 -16.14
C ILE A 242 6.54 7.34 -15.85
N GLY A 243 6.46 8.04 -14.71
CA GLY A 243 5.24 8.72 -14.26
C GLY A 243 4.35 7.91 -13.30
N GLN A 244 4.80 6.76 -12.78
CA GLN A 244 3.99 5.97 -11.86
C GLN A 244 3.57 6.76 -10.60
N ARG A 245 2.32 6.57 -10.14
CA ARG A 245 1.73 7.21 -8.94
C ARG A 245 1.18 6.19 -7.93
N MET A 246 1.82 5.03 -7.83
CA MET A 246 1.49 4.01 -6.83
C MET A 246 2.04 4.37 -5.45
N GLY A 247 3.27 4.91 -5.41
CA GLY A 247 3.99 5.34 -4.21
C GLY A 247 5.51 5.25 -4.42
N PHE A 248 6.30 5.40 -3.34
CA PHE A 248 7.77 5.35 -3.42
C PHE A 248 8.34 4.11 -4.12
N SER A 249 9.31 4.33 -5.00
CA SER A 249 10.19 3.27 -5.53
C SER A 249 11.24 2.83 -4.51
N ALA A 250 11.97 1.75 -4.81
CA ALA A 250 13.13 1.35 -4.02
C ALA A 250 14.24 2.41 -4.01
N SER A 251 14.43 3.15 -5.10
CA SER A 251 15.46 4.19 -5.23
C SER A 251 15.09 5.47 -4.50
N ASP A 252 13.81 5.86 -4.51
CA ASP A 252 13.28 6.99 -3.72
C ASP A 252 13.56 6.77 -2.23
N LEU A 253 13.26 5.56 -1.75
CA LEU A 253 13.53 5.14 -0.39
C LEU A 253 15.03 5.05 -0.10
N ALA A 254 15.86 4.59 -1.04
CA ALA A 254 17.31 4.56 -0.86
C ALA A 254 17.87 5.99 -0.70
N LYS A 255 17.52 6.90 -1.61
CA LYS A 255 17.93 8.32 -1.57
C LYS A 255 17.49 8.99 -0.27
N LEU A 256 16.21 8.85 0.12
CA LEU A 256 15.67 9.45 1.34
C LEU A 256 16.30 8.86 2.62
N ASN A 257 16.48 7.54 2.69
CA ASN A 257 17.10 6.89 3.85
C ASN A 257 18.61 7.22 3.95
N LEU A 258 19.32 7.37 2.83
CA LEU A 258 20.70 7.87 2.81
C LEU A 258 20.77 9.32 3.29
N LEU A 259 19.92 10.20 2.75
CA LEU A 259 19.88 11.62 3.11
C LEU A 259 19.63 11.81 4.62
N TYR A 260 18.71 11.05 5.22
CA TYR A 260 18.39 11.17 6.65
C TYR A 260 19.13 10.17 7.56
N ASN A 261 20.14 9.46 7.06
CA ASN A 261 20.93 8.45 7.78
C ASN A 261 20.07 7.38 8.50
N CYS A 262 18.97 6.96 7.86
CA CYS A 262 17.99 6.06 8.43
C CYS A 262 18.51 4.61 8.52
N THR A 263 18.79 4.15 9.74
CA THR A 263 19.24 2.76 10.01
C THR A 263 18.11 1.78 10.36
N LYS A 264 16.91 2.31 10.67
CA LYS A 264 15.67 1.57 10.97
C LYS A 264 14.48 2.44 10.59
N SER A 265 13.39 1.84 10.13
CA SER A 265 12.14 2.57 9.94
C SER A 265 11.26 2.60 11.21
N SER A 266 10.31 3.53 11.24
CA SER A 266 9.52 3.86 12.42
C SER A 266 8.53 2.76 12.89
N THR A 267 7.94 1.99 11.97
CA THR A 267 6.93 0.96 12.29
C THR A 267 7.25 -0.45 11.78
N PHE A 268 8.27 -0.68 10.95
CA PHE A 268 8.71 -2.03 10.61
C PHE A 268 9.19 -2.80 11.87
N VAL A 269 8.98 -4.12 11.89
CA VAL A 269 9.46 -4.99 12.99
C VAL A 269 10.23 -6.19 12.46
N ASP A 270 9.68 -6.90 11.47
CA ASP A 270 10.34 -8.05 10.84
C ASP A 270 9.80 -8.35 9.43
N SER A 271 10.62 -9.04 8.63
CA SER A 271 10.26 -9.68 7.36
C SER A 271 11.10 -10.95 7.21
N CYS A 272 10.49 -12.06 6.84
CA CYS A 272 11.18 -13.32 6.60
C CYS A 272 10.51 -14.15 5.49
N ASN A 273 11.29 -14.43 4.46
CA ASN A 273 10.93 -15.15 3.23
C ASN A 273 11.78 -16.42 3.04
N PHE A 274 12.45 -16.87 4.10
CA PHE A 274 13.19 -18.13 4.21
C PHE A 274 14.28 -18.47 3.16
N GLU A 275 14.66 -17.55 2.26
CA GLU A 275 15.69 -17.79 1.24
C GLU A 275 17.12 -18.03 1.77
N GLU A 276 17.36 -17.81 3.07
CA GLU A 276 18.67 -17.96 3.74
C GLU A 276 18.65 -19.12 4.76
N GLU A 277 19.72 -19.92 4.82
CA GLU A 277 19.86 -21.06 5.78
C GLU A 277 19.69 -20.65 7.26
N ASN A 278 19.90 -19.36 7.58
CA ASN A 278 19.75 -18.85 8.94
C ASN A 278 18.28 -18.62 9.37
N ILE A 279 17.31 -18.84 8.47
CA ILE A 279 15.86 -18.63 8.65
C ILE A 279 15.53 -17.32 9.38
N CYS A 280 16.19 -16.21 9.00
CA CYS A 280 16.04 -14.87 9.56
C CYS A 280 16.33 -14.75 11.07
N GLY A 281 17.04 -15.73 11.64
CA GLY A 281 17.26 -15.89 13.07
C GLY A 281 16.05 -16.41 13.85
N MET A 282 15.05 -16.98 13.18
CA MET A 282 14.03 -17.80 13.85
C MET A 282 14.69 -19.03 14.49
N ILE A 283 14.07 -19.57 15.54
CA ILE A 283 14.52 -20.80 16.21
C ILE A 283 13.36 -21.79 16.32
N GLN A 284 13.67 -23.02 16.69
CA GLN A 284 12.66 -24.06 16.88
C GLN A 284 12.58 -24.54 18.33
N GLY A 285 11.45 -25.17 18.67
CA GLY A 285 11.24 -25.80 19.98
C GLY A 285 12.08 -27.07 20.15
N SER A 286 12.15 -27.57 21.40
CA SER A 286 12.76 -28.88 21.71
C SER A 286 11.75 -30.02 21.60
N SER A 287 10.87 -29.97 20.60
CA SER A 287 9.91 -31.01 20.23
C SER A 287 10.60 -32.10 19.39
N THR A 288 9.98 -33.27 19.27
CA THR A 288 10.44 -34.35 18.37
C THR A 288 10.12 -34.01 16.91
N ALA A 289 8.90 -33.57 16.62
CA ALA A 289 8.57 -32.86 15.38
C ALA A 289 9.22 -31.47 15.30
N MET A 290 9.58 -31.08 14.09
CA MET A 290 10.20 -29.80 13.75
C MET A 290 9.52 -29.17 12.53
N TRP A 291 9.82 -27.90 12.27
CA TRP A 291 9.58 -27.26 10.98
C TRP A 291 10.82 -27.43 10.10
N GLU A 292 10.65 -27.85 8.85
CA GLU A 292 11.74 -28.07 7.90
C GLU A 292 11.79 -26.96 6.85
N GLN A 293 12.98 -26.44 6.55
CA GLN A 293 13.19 -25.48 5.46
C GLN A 293 13.25 -26.27 4.14
N LEU A 294 12.20 -26.21 3.34
CA LEU A 294 12.03 -27.00 2.12
C LEU A 294 11.74 -26.09 0.92
N SER A 295 12.15 -26.52 -0.27
CA SER A 295 11.80 -25.88 -1.54
C SER A 295 10.64 -26.56 -2.27
N SER A 296 10.24 -27.76 -1.84
CA SER A 296 9.15 -28.53 -2.45
C SER A 296 8.65 -29.64 -1.51
N VAL A 297 7.34 -29.88 -1.49
CA VAL A 297 6.67 -30.97 -0.77
C VAL A 297 5.82 -31.81 -1.73
N SER A 298 5.79 -33.13 -1.52
CA SER A 298 5.10 -34.12 -2.36
C SER A 298 3.58 -33.93 -2.41
N GLY A 299 2.95 -33.68 -1.26
CA GLY A 299 1.53 -33.32 -1.16
C GLY A 299 1.22 -31.86 -1.56
N GLY A 300 2.26 -31.06 -1.84
CA GLY A 300 2.16 -29.61 -2.02
C GLY A 300 2.52 -28.83 -0.74
N PRO A 301 3.08 -27.61 -0.87
CA PRO A 301 3.31 -26.89 -2.12
C PRO A 301 4.56 -27.38 -2.85
N HIS A 302 4.55 -27.34 -4.18
CA HIS A 302 5.70 -27.77 -4.99
C HIS A 302 6.75 -26.67 -5.19
N THR A 303 6.43 -25.44 -4.79
CA THR A 303 7.29 -24.24 -4.82
C THR A 303 7.03 -23.42 -3.57
N ASP A 304 7.93 -22.50 -3.28
CA ASP A 304 7.71 -21.34 -2.43
C ASP A 304 6.56 -20.43 -2.91
N PHE A 305 6.27 -19.39 -2.13
CA PHE A 305 5.46 -18.25 -2.56
C PHE A 305 6.35 -17.10 -3.06
N THR A 306 7.48 -16.81 -2.38
CA THR A 306 8.42 -15.71 -2.68
C THR A 306 8.74 -15.55 -4.18
N ASN A 307 9.18 -16.63 -4.83
CA ASN A 307 9.56 -16.69 -6.24
C ASN A 307 8.50 -17.39 -7.11
N MET A 308 7.50 -18.05 -6.52
CA MET A 308 6.55 -18.95 -7.20
C MET A 308 7.23 -19.96 -8.15
N GLY A 309 8.42 -20.46 -7.78
CA GLY A 309 9.22 -21.35 -8.63
C GLY A 309 9.76 -20.75 -9.94
N GLN A 310 9.71 -19.44 -10.14
CA GLN A 310 10.29 -18.77 -11.33
C GLN A 310 11.82 -18.88 -11.36
N CYS A 311 12.46 -18.86 -10.18
CA CYS A 311 13.91 -18.96 -10.00
C CYS A 311 14.33 -20.41 -9.71
N LYS A 312 14.75 -21.15 -10.74
CA LYS A 312 15.17 -22.56 -10.60
C LYS A 312 16.33 -22.74 -9.62
N GLY A 313 16.08 -23.46 -8.52
CA GLY A 313 17.09 -23.78 -7.50
C GLY A 313 17.10 -22.83 -6.30
N ASN A 314 16.30 -21.77 -6.34
CA ASN A 314 15.98 -20.90 -5.21
C ASN A 314 14.50 -21.10 -4.82
N GLY A 315 14.02 -20.40 -3.79
CA GLY A 315 12.67 -20.56 -3.27
C GLY A 315 12.59 -21.60 -2.16
N TYR A 316 12.42 -21.12 -0.93
CA TYR A 316 12.29 -21.93 0.29
C TYR A 316 11.10 -21.46 1.15
N PHE A 317 10.52 -22.39 1.90
CA PHE A 317 9.47 -22.15 2.88
C PHE A 317 9.67 -23.05 4.11
N MET A 318 9.06 -22.68 5.24
CA MET A 318 9.05 -23.55 6.42
C MET A 318 7.84 -24.46 6.39
N HIS A 319 8.04 -25.78 6.45
CA HIS A 319 6.99 -26.79 6.44
C HIS A 319 6.92 -27.57 7.75
N PHE A 320 5.73 -27.78 8.29
CA PHE A 320 5.48 -28.80 9.31
C PHE A 320 4.59 -29.89 8.69
N SER A 321 5.20 -31.06 8.49
CA SER A 321 4.53 -32.27 7.99
C SER A 321 3.68 -32.89 9.10
N THR A 322 2.36 -32.88 8.93
CA THR A 322 1.43 -33.62 9.78
C THR A 322 1.23 -35.06 9.31
N GLU A 323 1.64 -35.42 8.08
CA GLU A 323 1.69 -36.83 7.64
C GLU A 323 2.70 -37.66 8.43
N SER A 324 3.83 -37.06 8.85
CA SER A 324 4.91 -37.76 9.57
C SER A 324 4.98 -37.48 11.08
N ALA A 325 4.02 -36.73 11.63
CA ALA A 325 3.92 -36.42 13.05
C ALA A 325 2.87 -37.29 13.75
N GLU A 326 3.11 -37.66 15.00
CA GLU A 326 2.19 -38.50 15.79
C GLU A 326 0.98 -37.68 16.31
N PRO A 327 -0.22 -38.28 16.48
CA PRO A 327 -1.39 -37.57 17.02
C PRO A 327 -1.11 -36.81 18.33
N GLY A 328 -1.48 -35.53 18.36
CA GLY A 328 -1.22 -34.62 19.49
C GLY A 328 0.21 -34.07 19.58
N GLU A 329 1.11 -34.42 18.66
CA GLU A 329 2.45 -33.83 18.57
C GLU A 329 2.41 -32.39 18.02
N SER A 330 3.36 -31.56 18.45
CA SER A 330 3.46 -30.16 18.02
C SER A 330 4.88 -29.76 17.61
N ALA A 331 5.01 -28.99 16.54
CA ALA A 331 6.24 -28.36 16.09
C ALA A 331 6.18 -26.83 16.29
N PHE A 332 7.23 -26.25 16.87
CA PHE A 332 7.30 -24.82 17.21
C PHE A 332 8.36 -24.09 16.37
N LEU A 333 7.97 -22.99 15.74
CA LEU A 333 8.85 -22.02 15.07
C LEU A 333 8.68 -20.66 15.75
N GLU A 334 9.70 -20.21 16.50
CA GLU A 334 9.70 -18.91 17.18
C GLU A 334 10.57 -17.88 16.44
N SER A 335 10.16 -16.61 16.41
CA SER A 335 11.00 -15.52 15.90
C SER A 335 12.25 -15.27 16.76
N ARG A 336 13.22 -14.50 16.23
CA ARG A 336 14.18 -13.78 17.08
C ARG A 336 13.46 -12.81 18.02
N TRP A 337 14.17 -12.18 18.97
CA TRP A 337 13.55 -11.18 19.84
C TRP A 337 13.11 -9.93 19.05
N LEU A 338 11.82 -9.64 19.13
CA LEU A 338 11.15 -8.53 18.47
C LEU A 338 10.93 -7.39 19.46
N TYR A 339 10.98 -6.16 18.95
CA TYR A 339 10.80 -4.93 19.73
C TYR A 339 9.76 -4.02 19.05
N PRO A 340 8.50 -4.46 18.91
CA PRO A 340 7.45 -3.66 18.28
C PRO A 340 7.15 -2.39 19.07
N LYS A 341 6.64 -1.35 18.38
CA LYS A 341 6.05 -0.20 19.07
C LYS A 341 4.75 -0.63 19.76
N ALA A 342 4.51 -0.09 20.96
CA ALA A 342 3.29 -0.35 21.70
C ALA A 342 2.06 0.19 20.94
N GLY A 343 1.05 -0.66 20.75
CA GLY A 343 -0.14 -0.36 19.95
C GLY A 343 -0.74 -1.63 19.36
N ALA A 344 -1.30 -1.50 18.15
CA ALA A 344 -1.58 -2.64 17.29
C ALA A 344 -0.33 -2.97 16.47
N GLN A 345 -0.15 -4.25 16.14
CA GLN A 345 0.76 -4.69 15.10
C GLN A 345 -0.01 -5.58 14.12
N CYS A 346 0.31 -5.51 12.82
CA CYS A 346 -0.21 -6.45 11.85
C CYS A 346 0.85 -7.48 11.51
N LEU A 347 0.54 -8.74 11.81
CA LEU A 347 1.22 -9.90 11.26
C LEU A 347 0.53 -10.31 9.96
N GLN A 348 1.29 -10.40 8.86
CA GLN A 348 0.88 -11.00 7.60
C GLN A 348 1.82 -12.15 7.26
N PHE A 349 1.32 -13.22 6.64
CA PHE A 349 2.12 -14.35 6.12
C PHE A 349 1.29 -15.11 5.10
N PHE A 350 1.95 -15.87 4.23
CA PHE A 350 1.29 -16.83 3.36
C PHE A 350 1.28 -18.22 3.99
N LEU A 351 0.12 -18.87 3.96
CA LEU A 351 -0.10 -20.24 4.45
C LEU A 351 -0.50 -21.13 3.28
N TYR A 352 0.22 -22.23 3.07
CA TYR A 352 -0.27 -23.37 2.31
C TYR A 352 -0.74 -24.45 3.29
N ASN A 353 -1.86 -25.12 2.98
CA ASN A 353 -2.39 -26.17 3.83
C ASN A 353 -2.86 -27.40 3.04
N THR A 354 -2.40 -28.55 3.47
CA THR A 354 -2.74 -29.91 3.01
C THR A 354 -2.97 -30.89 4.17
N GLY A 355 -3.02 -30.39 5.42
CA GLY A 355 -3.27 -31.19 6.62
C GLY A 355 -4.70 -31.74 6.74
N ALA A 356 -4.88 -32.67 7.68
CA ALA A 356 -6.16 -33.24 8.05
C ALA A 356 -7.11 -32.17 8.63
N ALA A 357 -8.43 -32.40 8.58
CA ALA A 357 -9.44 -31.41 8.95
C ALA A 357 -9.33 -30.87 10.40
N ASP A 358 -8.73 -31.66 11.30
CA ASP A 358 -8.50 -31.42 12.72
C ASP A 358 -7.04 -31.04 13.06
N ASP A 359 -6.13 -30.96 12.08
CA ASP A 359 -4.83 -30.31 12.26
C ASP A 359 -5.02 -28.80 12.52
N VAL A 360 -4.15 -28.21 13.33
CA VAL A 360 -4.28 -26.82 13.79
C VAL A 360 -2.94 -26.07 13.71
N LEU A 361 -2.95 -24.87 13.14
CA LEU A 361 -1.89 -23.88 13.29
C LEU A 361 -2.32 -22.82 14.32
N ASN A 362 -1.63 -22.78 15.45
CA ASN A 362 -1.80 -21.78 16.50
C ASN A 362 -0.73 -20.69 16.39
N ILE A 363 -1.15 -19.45 16.59
CA ILE A 363 -0.32 -18.25 16.53
C ILE A 363 -0.31 -17.63 17.93
N TRP A 364 0.84 -17.73 18.59
CA TRP A 364 1.07 -17.20 19.93
C TRP A 364 2.06 -16.04 19.90
N VAL A 365 2.04 -15.21 20.94
CA VAL A 365 3.13 -14.30 21.26
C VAL A 365 3.67 -14.63 22.66
N ARG A 366 4.98 -14.74 22.77
CA ARG A 366 5.72 -14.91 24.03
C ARG A 366 6.29 -13.54 24.44
N GLU A 367 5.59 -12.80 25.30
CA GLU A 367 6.06 -11.51 25.83
C GLU A 367 6.98 -11.71 27.05
N TYR A 368 8.09 -10.97 27.12
CA TYR A 368 9.08 -11.05 28.20
C TYR A 368 9.04 -9.81 29.09
N ASP A 369 9.14 -10.01 30.41
CA ASP A 369 9.32 -8.93 31.38
C ASP A 369 10.11 -9.39 32.63
N PRO A 370 10.48 -8.48 33.55
CA PRO A 370 11.29 -8.83 34.73
C PRO A 370 10.63 -9.80 35.72
N ALA A 371 9.29 -9.98 35.68
CA ALA A 371 8.57 -10.95 36.52
C ALA A 371 8.39 -12.30 35.79
N SER A 372 8.42 -12.32 34.45
CA SER A 372 8.39 -13.51 33.62
C SER A 372 9.60 -13.55 32.66
N PRO A 373 10.82 -13.82 33.17
CA PRO A 373 12.04 -13.82 32.35
C PRO A 373 12.10 -14.96 31.33
N SER A 374 11.36 -16.06 31.55
CA SER A 374 11.13 -17.14 30.58
C SER A 374 10.12 -16.78 29.46
N GLY A 375 9.43 -15.65 29.63
CA GLY A 375 8.37 -15.18 28.74
C GLY A 375 7.02 -15.87 28.98
N LYS A 376 5.95 -15.08 28.89
CA LYS A 376 4.55 -15.53 29.01
C LYS A 376 3.93 -15.66 27.62
N LEU A 377 3.42 -16.85 27.29
CA LEU A 377 2.64 -17.04 26.06
C LEU A 377 1.23 -16.46 26.19
N LYS A 378 0.71 -15.94 25.07
CA LYS A 378 -0.66 -15.51 24.84
C LYS A 378 -1.08 -16.00 23.44
N LEU A 379 -2.14 -16.79 23.34
CA LEU A 379 -2.72 -17.17 22.06
C LEU A 379 -3.39 -15.94 21.44
N PHE A 380 -3.16 -15.71 20.14
CA PHE A 380 -3.81 -14.65 19.37
C PHE A 380 -4.77 -15.21 18.31
N LYS A 381 -4.42 -16.32 17.67
CA LYS A 381 -5.25 -16.97 16.67
C LYS A 381 -5.02 -18.47 16.69
N SER A 382 -6.08 -19.22 16.44
CA SER A 382 -6.03 -20.63 16.05
C SER A 382 -6.63 -20.75 14.65
N ILE A 383 -6.02 -21.58 13.79
CA ILE A 383 -6.38 -21.80 12.40
C ILE A 383 -6.48 -23.33 12.21
N SER A 384 -7.70 -23.86 12.13
CA SER A 384 -7.89 -25.26 11.76
C SER A 384 -7.71 -25.43 10.26
N ALA A 385 -7.07 -26.51 9.84
CA ALA A 385 -6.88 -26.88 8.43
C ALA A 385 -8.19 -27.01 7.64
N SER A 386 -9.31 -27.37 8.28
CA SER A 386 -10.63 -27.37 7.64
C SER A 386 -11.23 -25.97 7.41
N PHE A 387 -10.71 -24.94 8.09
CA PHE A 387 -11.21 -23.56 8.05
C PHE A 387 -10.08 -22.52 8.03
N THR A 388 -9.12 -22.67 7.12
CA THR A 388 -8.05 -21.67 6.90
C THR A 388 -8.61 -20.30 6.50
N GLY A 389 -9.74 -20.28 5.78
CA GLY A 389 -10.35 -19.08 5.20
C GLY A 389 -10.01 -18.87 3.72
N GLY A 390 -9.22 -19.76 3.13
CA GLY A 390 -8.94 -19.81 1.70
C GLY A 390 -9.27 -21.17 1.09
N VAL A 391 -8.48 -21.62 0.11
CA VAL A 391 -8.64 -22.92 -0.57
C VAL A 391 -7.51 -23.85 -0.15
N MET A 392 -7.85 -25.09 0.23
CA MET A 392 -6.88 -26.15 0.53
C MET A 392 -6.07 -26.48 -0.74
N GLY A 393 -4.76 -26.64 -0.60
CA GLY A 393 -3.86 -26.81 -1.75
C GLY A 393 -3.51 -25.53 -2.51
N SER A 394 -3.71 -24.34 -1.94
CA SER A 394 -3.14 -23.08 -2.45
C SER A 394 -2.56 -22.20 -1.35
N TRP A 395 -1.64 -21.30 -1.73
CA TRP A 395 -1.11 -20.26 -0.84
C TRP A 395 -2.19 -19.21 -0.55
N GLU A 396 -2.35 -18.87 0.73
CA GLU A 396 -3.36 -17.91 1.22
C GLU A 396 -2.72 -16.83 2.09
N LEU A 397 -3.03 -15.57 1.82
CA LEU A 397 -2.59 -14.46 2.67
C LEU A 397 -3.41 -14.43 3.97
N HIS A 398 -2.75 -14.70 5.09
CA HIS A 398 -3.30 -14.47 6.42
C HIS A 398 -2.97 -13.05 6.92
N SER A 399 -3.79 -12.54 7.84
CA SER A 399 -3.57 -11.26 8.52
C SER A 399 -4.15 -11.31 9.92
N ILE A 400 -3.36 -10.92 10.92
CA ILE A 400 -3.69 -11.07 12.35
C ILE A 400 -3.27 -9.80 13.09
N ASP A 401 -4.25 -9.10 13.67
CA ASP A 401 -3.99 -7.99 14.58
C ASP A 401 -3.43 -8.52 15.92
N LEU A 402 -2.19 -8.14 16.21
CA LEU A 402 -1.52 -8.38 17.48
C LEU A 402 -1.60 -7.12 18.37
N SER A 403 -1.42 -7.34 19.67
CA SER A 403 -1.41 -6.31 20.72
C SER A 403 -0.28 -6.59 21.70
N VAL A 404 0.94 -6.45 21.19
CA VAL A 404 2.21 -6.63 21.89
C VAL A 404 2.66 -5.28 22.47
N THR A 405 3.26 -5.31 23.66
CA THR A 405 3.66 -4.09 24.39
C THR A 405 5.12 -4.08 24.84
N ARG A 406 5.81 -5.22 24.75
CA ARG A 406 7.16 -5.46 25.30
C ARG A 406 8.05 -6.21 24.29
N LYS A 407 9.30 -6.47 24.68
CA LYS A 407 10.16 -7.44 23.98
C LYS A 407 9.42 -8.77 23.90
N ALA A 408 9.32 -9.34 22.71
CA ALA A 408 8.52 -10.54 22.48
C ALA A 408 9.17 -11.51 21.50
N ARG A 409 8.55 -12.68 21.34
CA ARG A 409 8.65 -13.51 20.14
C ARG A 409 7.27 -13.79 19.58
N LEU A 410 7.16 -13.81 18.26
CA LEU A 410 6.08 -14.49 17.58
C LEU A 410 6.36 -15.99 17.57
N VAL A 411 5.33 -16.83 17.74
CA VAL A 411 5.48 -18.28 17.79
C VAL A 411 4.37 -18.92 16.95
N PHE A 412 4.79 -19.70 15.96
CA PHE A 412 3.93 -20.59 15.17
C PHE A 412 4.03 -21.98 15.77
N GLU A 413 2.90 -22.52 16.22
CA GLU A 413 2.76 -23.88 16.72
C GLU A 413 1.87 -24.64 15.74
N GLY A 414 2.46 -25.56 14.97
CA GLY A 414 1.71 -26.56 14.24
C GLY A 414 1.40 -27.71 15.18
N LEU A 415 0.14 -28.10 15.28
CA LEU A 415 -0.38 -29.18 16.13
C LEU A 415 -1.05 -30.24 15.24
N ARG A 416 -0.68 -31.50 15.47
CA ARG A 416 -1.19 -32.68 14.78
C ARG A 416 -2.52 -33.16 15.38
N GLY A 417 -3.54 -33.30 14.53
CA GLY A 417 -4.85 -33.88 14.87
C GLY A 417 -4.85 -35.41 14.97
N GLU A 418 -6.03 -35.99 15.23
CA GLU A 418 -6.23 -37.43 15.36
C GLU A 418 -6.54 -38.11 14.02
N SER A 419 -7.15 -37.38 13.08
CA SER A 419 -7.54 -37.89 11.76
C SER A 419 -6.32 -38.05 10.85
N PRO A 420 -6.24 -39.06 9.97
CA PRO A 420 -5.10 -39.24 9.07
C PRO A 420 -4.83 -38.01 8.19
N SER A 421 -3.56 -37.59 8.11
CA SER A 421 -3.07 -36.50 7.26
C SER A 421 -2.20 -37.02 6.11
N HIS A 422 -2.11 -36.22 5.05
CA HIS A 422 -1.36 -36.50 3.80
C HIS A 422 -0.57 -35.26 3.32
N GLY A 423 -0.11 -34.44 4.27
CA GLY A 423 0.57 -33.18 4.02
C GLY A 423 0.84 -32.43 5.32
N GLY A 424 0.55 -31.13 5.35
CA GLY A 424 0.70 -30.32 6.56
C GLY A 424 0.52 -28.83 6.32
N PHE A 425 1.28 -28.01 7.05
CA PHE A 425 1.27 -26.56 6.94
C PHE A 425 2.61 -26.06 6.37
N SER A 426 2.58 -25.16 5.38
CA SER A 426 3.76 -24.40 4.95
C SER A 426 3.57 -22.91 5.18
N LEU A 427 4.60 -22.24 5.67
CA LEU A 427 4.66 -20.81 5.94
C LEU A 427 5.72 -20.14 5.07
N ASP A 428 5.36 -19.02 4.46
CA ASP A 428 6.25 -18.15 3.69
C ASP A 428 5.86 -16.66 3.89
N ASP A 429 6.75 -15.74 3.52
CA ASP A 429 6.55 -14.28 3.48
C ASP A 429 5.98 -13.66 4.77
N ILE A 430 6.57 -14.06 5.90
CA ILE A 430 6.19 -13.60 7.24
C ILE A 430 6.62 -12.16 7.46
N ASN A 431 5.67 -11.25 7.47
CA ASN A 431 5.85 -9.81 7.64
C ASN A 431 5.18 -9.32 8.93
N LEU A 432 5.91 -8.52 9.72
CA LEU A 432 5.39 -7.90 10.93
C LEU A 432 5.69 -6.40 10.96
N SER A 433 4.63 -5.60 11.13
CA SER A 433 4.73 -4.15 11.30
C SER A 433 3.85 -3.64 12.44
N SER A 434 4.25 -2.55 13.08
CA SER A 434 3.50 -1.83 14.12
C SER A 434 2.41 -0.95 13.49
N THR A 435 1.52 -1.58 12.73
CA THR A 435 0.39 -1.00 12.01
C THR A 435 -0.90 -1.79 12.31
N LYS A 436 -2.02 -1.44 11.68
CA LYS A 436 -3.29 -2.20 11.79
C LYS A 436 -3.47 -3.07 10.55
N CYS A 437 -4.03 -4.26 10.71
CA CYS A 437 -4.29 -5.13 9.56
C CYS A 437 -5.39 -4.60 8.63
N PRO A 438 -5.40 -5.05 7.36
CA PRO A 438 -6.58 -4.93 6.50
C PRO A 438 -7.77 -5.61 7.16
N GLN A 439 -8.91 -4.94 7.15
CA GLN A 439 -10.09 -5.34 7.92
C GLN A 439 -10.96 -6.35 7.14
N HIS A 440 -10.87 -6.32 5.81
CA HIS A 440 -11.29 -7.40 4.92
C HIS A 440 -10.24 -7.62 3.82
N ILE A 441 -10.20 -8.83 3.27
CA ILE A 441 -9.32 -9.19 2.15
C ILE A 441 -10.20 -9.86 1.09
N TRP A 442 -10.13 -9.39 -0.15
CA TRP A 442 -10.74 -10.05 -1.30
C TRP A 442 -9.65 -10.64 -2.20
N HIS A 443 -9.46 -11.96 -2.08
CA HIS A 443 -8.58 -12.75 -2.95
C HIS A 443 -9.33 -13.06 -4.26
N ILE A 444 -8.84 -12.54 -5.39
CA ILE A 444 -9.34 -12.84 -6.74
C ILE A 444 -8.38 -13.83 -7.42
N ARG A 445 -8.85 -15.07 -7.61
CA ARG A 445 -8.06 -16.19 -8.14
C ARG A 445 -8.11 -16.27 -9.66
N ASN A 446 -7.12 -16.95 -10.25
CA ASN A 446 -7.04 -17.24 -11.68
C ASN A 446 -7.11 -15.96 -12.55
N MET A 447 -6.30 -14.97 -12.21
CA MET A 447 -6.37 -13.64 -12.84
C MET A 447 -6.13 -13.70 -14.34
N SER A 448 -5.17 -14.50 -14.80
CA SER A 448 -4.85 -14.66 -16.23
C SER A 448 -6.06 -15.12 -17.05
N HIS A 449 -6.88 -16.04 -16.53
CA HIS A 449 -8.14 -16.42 -17.18
C HIS A 449 -9.17 -15.28 -17.11
N LEU A 450 -9.34 -14.64 -15.96
CA LEU A 450 -10.31 -13.55 -15.81
C LEU A 450 -10.00 -12.38 -16.74
N LEU A 451 -8.73 -11.99 -16.90
CA LEU A 451 -8.27 -11.00 -17.87
C LEU A 451 -8.50 -11.47 -19.31
N ALA A 452 -8.27 -12.74 -19.63
CA ALA A 452 -8.51 -13.28 -20.97
C ALA A 452 -10.00 -13.41 -21.35
N THR A 453 -10.91 -13.56 -20.38
CA THR A 453 -12.34 -13.86 -20.65
C THR A 453 -13.35 -12.80 -20.23
N THR A 454 -12.96 -11.75 -19.48
CA THR A 454 -13.89 -10.71 -19.00
C THR A 454 -13.92 -9.53 -19.99
N PRO A 455 -14.98 -9.30 -20.77
CA PRO A 455 -15.04 -8.16 -21.70
C PRO A 455 -15.04 -6.80 -20.96
N PRO A 456 -14.50 -5.73 -21.56
CA PRO A 456 -14.62 -4.36 -21.04
C PRO A 456 -16.08 -3.97 -20.76
N GLY A 457 -16.32 -3.40 -19.58
CA GLY A 457 -17.67 -3.11 -19.08
C GLY A 457 -18.35 -4.25 -18.30
N GLN A 458 -17.76 -5.44 -18.22
CA GLN A 458 -18.20 -6.44 -17.25
C GLN A 458 -17.53 -6.18 -15.88
N LYS A 459 -18.35 -6.15 -14.83
CA LYS A 459 -17.91 -5.93 -13.44
C LYS A 459 -17.92 -7.24 -12.64
N LEU A 460 -16.84 -7.49 -11.89
CA LEU A 460 -16.81 -8.48 -10.81
C LEU A 460 -17.15 -7.79 -9.48
N TYR A 461 -17.86 -8.48 -8.59
CA TYR A 461 -18.17 -7.99 -7.25
C TYR A 461 -17.51 -8.84 -6.17
N SER A 462 -17.06 -8.19 -5.10
CA SER A 462 -16.60 -8.84 -3.88
C SER A 462 -17.73 -9.58 -3.16
N PRO A 463 -17.42 -10.47 -2.21
CA PRO A 463 -18.36 -10.84 -1.16
C PRO A 463 -18.96 -9.61 -0.47
N ARG A 464 -20.15 -9.74 0.13
CA ARG A 464 -20.68 -8.71 1.04
C ARG A 464 -19.86 -8.69 2.32
N PHE A 465 -19.17 -7.57 2.53
CA PHE A 465 -18.49 -7.26 3.76
C PHE A 465 -19.38 -6.36 4.62
N LEU A 466 -18.99 -6.17 5.88
CA LEU A 466 -19.54 -5.11 6.70
C LEU A 466 -18.46 -4.18 7.17
N SER A 467 -18.72 -2.89 7.04
CA SER A 467 -18.00 -1.83 7.70
C SER A 467 -18.20 -2.00 9.21
N PRO A 468 -17.12 -2.21 9.95
CA PRO A 468 -17.08 -1.72 11.81
C PRO A 468 -17.65 -0.37 12.29
N SER A 469 -18.52 0.23 11.48
CA SER A 469 -19.53 1.19 11.96
C SER A 469 -20.97 0.67 11.77
N GLY A 470 -21.13 -0.57 11.27
CA GLY A 470 -22.36 -1.33 11.09
C GLY A 470 -22.82 -1.53 9.62
N TYR A 471 -22.40 -0.67 8.68
CA TYR A 471 -22.91 -0.66 7.29
C TYR A 471 -22.47 -1.86 6.45
N SER A 472 -23.34 -2.48 5.65
CA SER A 472 -22.90 -3.50 4.68
C SER A 472 -22.40 -2.87 3.37
N PHE A 473 -21.40 -3.48 2.73
CA PHE A 473 -20.81 -2.97 1.49
C PHE A 473 -20.27 -4.08 0.57
N GLN A 474 -20.02 -3.73 -0.69
CA GLN A 474 -19.27 -4.51 -1.68
C GLN A 474 -18.29 -3.61 -2.43
N VAL A 475 -17.18 -4.19 -2.91
CA VAL A 475 -16.29 -3.57 -3.89
C VAL A 475 -16.60 -4.16 -5.26
N GLY A 476 -16.71 -3.32 -6.27
CA GLY A 476 -16.85 -3.69 -7.67
C GLY A 476 -15.55 -3.40 -8.43
N VAL A 477 -15.15 -4.33 -9.30
CA VAL A 477 -13.95 -4.23 -10.15
C VAL A 477 -14.33 -4.49 -11.60
N TYR A 478 -14.06 -3.53 -12.47
CA TYR A 478 -13.96 -3.75 -13.92
C TYR A 478 -12.50 -4.11 -14.22
N LEU A 479 -12.21 -5.37 -14.55
CA LEU A 479 -10.83 -5.80 -14.81
C LEU A 479 -10.29 -5.13 -16.07
N ASN A 480 -10.89 -5.38 -17.24
CA ASN A 480 -10.46 -4.81 -18.51
C ASN A 480 -11.11 -3.43 -18.80
N GLY A 481 -11.36 -2.65 -17.75
CA GLY A 481 -11.95 -1.31 -17.84
C GLY A 481 -13.45 -1.26 -18.14
N ARG A 482 -13.96 -0.03 -18.30
CA ARG A 482 -15.38 0.23 -18.61
C ARG A 482 -15.55 0.30 -20.13
N SER A 483 -16.77 0.16 -20.64
CA SER A 483 -17.03 0.14 -22.10
C SER A 483 -16.64 1.42 -22.86
N GLY A 484 -16.38 2.54 -22.16
CA GLY A 484 -15.83 3.77 -22.73
C GLY A 484 -14.39 4.11 -22.29
N THR A 485 -13.80 3.32 -21.39
CA THR A 485 -12.42 3.48 -20.88
C THR A 485 -11.75 2.11 -20.74
N SER A 486 -11.46 1.49 -21.89
CA SER A 486 -10.76 0.21 -21.99
C SER A 486 -9.25 0.37 -21.78
N GLY A 487 -8.61 -0.58 -21.08
CA GLY A 487 -7.17 -0.61 -20.83
C GLY A 487 -6.80 -0.42 -19.36
N TYR A 488 -7.51 0.47 -18.67
CA TYR A 488 -7.37 0.67 -17.22
C TYR A 488 -8.26 -0.29 -16.43
N LEU A 489 -7.74 -0.89 -15.36
CA LEU A 489 -8.59 -1.52 -14.36
C LEU A 489 -9.37 -0.43 -13.60
N ALA A 490 -10.62 -0.69 -13.21
CA ALA A 490 -11.41 0.31 -12.48
C ALA A 490 -12.13 -0.27 -11.25
N THR A 491 -12.04 0.44 -10.11
CA THR A 491 -12.67 0.02 -8.85
C THR A 491 -13.72 1.00 -8.36
N TYR A 492 -14.77 0.46 -7.74
CA TYR A 492 -15.91 1.19 -7.20
C TYR A 492 -16.33 0.63 -5.84
N PHE A 493 -16.66 1.50 -4.90
CA PHE A 493 -17.21 1.13 -3.59
C PHE A 493 -18.74 1.30 -3.61
N HIS A 494 -19.46 0.30 -3.12
CA HIS A 494 -20.92 0.30 -3.04
C HIS A 494 -21.37 -0.01 -1.61
N LEU A 495 -22.16 0.87 -1.00
CA LEU A 495 -22.97 0.50 0.16
C LEU A 495 -24.07 -0.48 -0.30
N THR A 496 -24.43 -1.42 0.57
CA THR A 496 -25.42 -2.46 0.26
C THR A 496 -26.32 -2.72 1.46
N SER A 497 -27.50 -3.29 1.22
CA SER A 497 -28.43 -3.69 2.29
C SER A 497 -27.83 -4.73 3.22
N GLY A 498 -27.84 -4.44 4.53
CA GLY A 498 -27.30 -5.23 5.62
C GLY A 498 -28.27 -5.40 6.80
N PRO A 499 -27.93 -6.28 7.77
CA PRO A 499 -28.80 -6.55 8.93
C PRO A 499 -28.88 -5.39 9.93
N ASN A 500 -27.89 -4.48 9.94
CA ASN A 500 -27.80 -3.39 10.92
C ASN A 500 -28.55 -2.13 10.50
N ASP A 501 -28.92 -1.98 9.22
CA ASP A 501 -29.30 -0.72 8.57
C ASP A 501 -30.43 0.07 9.27
N HIS A 502 -31.31 -0.60 10.01
CA HIS A 502 -32.36 0.03 10.84
C HIS A 502 -31.82 0.88 12.01
N ASN A 503 -30.61 0.58 12.48
CA ASN A 503 -29.97 1.19 13.65
C ASN A 503 -28.83 2.15 13.26
N LEU A 504 -28.58 2.35 11.97
CA LEU A 504 -27.48 3.17 11.46
C LEU A 504 -27.94 4.59 11.14
N LYS A 505 -26.99 5.54 11.15
CA LYS A 505 -27.25 6.91 10.71
C LYS A 505 -27.16 6.98 9.18
N TRP A 506 -28.20 7.52 8.57
CA TRP A 506 -28.25 7.77 7.14
C TRP A 506 -28.55 9.26 6.86
N PRO A 507 -27.96 9.88 5.81
CA PRO A 507 -26.94 9.32 4.91
C PRO A 507 -25.63 8.97 5.64
N CYS A 508 -24.88 8.00 5.09
CA CYS A 508 -23.71 7.38 5.71
C CYS A 508 -22.59 8.41 5.96
N PRO A 509 -22.28 8.78 7.21
CA PRO A 509 -21.49 9.97 7.50
C PRO A 509 -20.00 9.67 7.64
N TRP A 510 -19.19 10.25 6.74
CA TRP A 510 -17.73 10.37 6.84
C TRP A 510 -17.01 9.03 7.07
N GLN A 511 -17.49 7.96 6.44
CA GLN A 511 -16.79 6.68 6.43
C GLN A 511 -15.79 6.69 5.28
N GLN A 512 -14.50 6.80 5.61
CA GLN A 512 -13.44 6.57 4.63
C GLN A 512 -13.21 5.06 4.42
N VAL A 513 -13.00 4.68 3.17
CA VAL A 513 -12.71 3.32 2.74
C VAL A 513 -11.42 3.33 1.93
N THR A 514 -10.44 2.56 2.36
CA THR A 514 -9.21 2.32 1.58
C THR A 514 -9.36 1.00 0.83
N MET A 515 -9.17 1.05 -0.48
CA MET A 515 -9.03 -0.12 -1.35
C MET A 515 -7.59 -0.13 -1.85
N ALA A 516 -6.86 -1.23 -1.63
CA ALA A 516 -5.48 -1.37 -2.08
C ALA A 516 -5.30 -2.67 -2.87
N LEU A 517 -4.82 -2.55 -4.10
CA LEU A 517 -4.30 -3.68 -4.87
C LEU A 517 -2.96 -4.06 -4.25
N MET A 518 -2.85 -5.29 -3.75
CA MET A 518 -1.62 -5.73 -3.12
C MET A 518 -0.56 -6.05 -4.18
N ASP A 519 0.53 -5.30 -4.11
CA ASP A 519 1.81 -5.76 -4.64
C ASP A 519 2.36 -6.84 -3.69
N GLN A 520 2.72 -8.00 -4.23
CA GLN A 520 3.02 -9.21 -3.47
C GLN A 520 4.53 -9.46 -3.33
N GLN A 521 5.33 -8.40 -3.29
CA GLN A 521 6.73 -8.48 -2.85
C GLN A 521 6.82 -9.06 -1.44
N SER A 522 7.81 -9.93 -1.26
CA SER A 522 8.10 -10.66 -0.02
C SER A 522 8.38 -9.75 1.18
N ASP A 523 9.06 -8.63 0.95
CA ASP A 523 9.30 -7.60 1.97
C ASP A 523 8.25 -6.48 1.88
N VAL A 524 7.45 -6.32 2.94
CA VAL A 524 6.42 -5.28 3.04
C VAL A 524 6.96 -3.85 2.88
N ARG A 525 8.27 -3.62 3.07
CA ARG A 525 8.93 -2.33 2.81
C ARG A 525 9.07 -2.03 1.33
N GLN A 526 9.18 -3.06 0.49
CA GLN A 526 9.38 -2.95 -0.95
C GLN A 526 8.05 -2.84 -1.71
N GLN A 527 6.95 -3.36 -1.15
CA GLN A 527 5.64 -3.37 -1.81
C GLN A 527 5.17 -1.97 -2.29
N MET A 528 4.94 -1.84 -3.59
CA MET A 528 4.35 -0.68 -4.26
C MET A 528 2.84 -0.87 -4.42
N ASN A 529 2.18 -1.23 -3.32
CA ASN A 529 0.73 -1.42 -3.23
C ASN A 529 -0.02 -0.20 -3.82
N MET A 530 -0.72 -0.35 -4.95
CA MET A 530 -1.53 0.75 -5.49
C MET A 530 -2.73 0.99 -4.57
N HIS A 531 -2.87 2.21 -4.05
CA HIS A 531 -3.94 2.59 -3.12
C HIS A 531 -4.90 3.60 -3.76
N ARG A 532 -6.19 3.42 -3.49
CA ARG A 532 -7.25 4.41 -3.77
C ARG A 532 -8.19 4.50 -2.57
N MET A 533 -8.60 5.72 -2.22
CA MET A 533 -9.36 6.01 -1.00
C MET A 533 -10.57 6.88 -1.33
N VAL A 534 -11.73 6.55 -0.77
CA VAL A 534 -12.97 7.31 -0.95
C VAL A 534 -13.68 7.51 0.39
N THR A 535 -14.38 8.63 0.56
CA THR A 535 -15.11 8.95 1.80
C THR A 535 -16.59 9.25 1.50
N THR A 536 -17.47 8.73 2.34
CA THR A 536 -18.91 8.99 2.22
C THR A 536 -19.28 10.38 2.78
N ASP A 537 -19.40 11.38 1.92
CA ASP A 537 -19.97 12.68 2.29
C ASP A 537 -21.50 12.57 2.46
N PRO A 538 -22.07 12.71 3.68
CA PRO A 538 -23.50 12.57 3.91
C PRO A 538 -24.34 13.68 3.26
N ASN A 539 -23.72 14.75 2.74
CA ASN A 539 -24.39 15.86 2.06
C ASN A 539 -24.41 15.70 0.53
N LYS A 540 -23.66 14.73 -0.03
CA LYS A 540 -23.59 14.50 -1.47
C LYS A 540 -24.95 14.02 -1.99
N MET A 541 -25.51 14.75 -2.96
CA MET A 541 -26.73 14.39 -3.68
C MET A 541 -26.46 13.49 -4.89
N SER A 542 -27.51 12.86 -5.40
CA SER A 542 -27.59 12.26 -6.74
C SER A 542 -27.41 13.32 -7.85
N SER A 543 -27.11 12.89 -9.08
CA SER A 543 -26.84 13.80 -10.21
C SER A 543 -28.05 14.64 -10.66
N ASP A 544 -29.27 14.20 -10.32
CA ASP A 544 -30.53 14.90 -10.52
C ASP A 544 -31.01 15.69 -9.28
N GLY A 545 -30.27 15.61 -8.16
CA GLY A 545 -30.54 16.35 -6.93
C GLY A 545 -31.74 15.87 -6.12
N THR A 546 -32.28 14.69 -6.40
CA THR A 546 -33.50 14.17 -5.75
C THR A 546 -33.23 13.38 -4.47
N GLU A 547 -32.10 12.67 -4.39
CA GLU A 547 -31.77 11.75 -3.30
C GLU A 547 -30.34 11.98 -2.78
N PHE A 548 -30.05 11.57 -1.54
CA PHE A 548 -28.66 11.57 -1.04
C PHE A 548 -27.92 10.35 -1.58
N TYR A 549 -26.77 10.56 -2.22
CA TYR A 549 -25.96 9.53 -2.88
C TYR A 549 -25.48 8.41 -1.94
N TRP A 550 -25.42 8.69 -0.63
CA TRP A 550 -25.06 7.72 0.40
C TRP A 550 -26.19 7.48 1.43
N ASP A 551 -27.46 7.65 1.05
CA ASP A 551 -28.60 7.20 1.88
C ASP A 551 -28.66 5.67 1.97
N ASP A 552 -29.57 5.18 2.80
CA ASP A 552 -29.94 3.79 3.02
C ASP A 552 -30.18 3.06 1.68
N PRO A 553 -29.38 2.05 1.31
CA PRO A 553 -29.54 1.27 0.07
C PRO A 553 -30.89 0.56 -0.06
N ARG A 554 -31.72 0.51 0.98
CA ARG A 554 -33.08 -0.02 0.93
C ARG A 554 -34.09 1.00 0.37
N LYS A 555 -33.66 2.25 0.17
CA LYS A 555 -34.39 3.33 -0.51
C LYS A 555 -33.85 3.57 -1.92
N VAL A 556 -32.51 3.68 -2.04
CA VAL A 556 -31.81 4.25 -3.22
C VAL A 556 -30.98 3.23 -4.05
N GLY A 557 -31.19 1.92 -3.88
CA GLY A 557 -30.32 0.85 -4.43
C GLY A 557 -31.02 -0.41 -4.96
#